data_AF-A0A6I9P722-F1
#
_entry.id   AF-A0A6I9P722-F1
#
_cell.length_a   1.000
_cell.length_b   1.000
_cell.length_c   1.000
_cell.angle_alpha   90.00
_cell.angle_beta   90.00
_cell.angle_gamma   90.00
#
_symmetry.space_group_name_H-M   'P 1'
#
loop_
_entity.id
_entity.type
_entity.pdbx_description
1 polymer ?
#
loop_
_entity_poly.entity_id
_entity_poly.type
_entity_poly.pdbx_seq_one_letter_code
_entity_poly.pdbx_strand_id
1 'polypeptide(L)'
;MANRTVKDANSIHGTNPQYLVEKIIRTRIYESKYWKEECFGLTAELVVDKAMELKYVGGVFGGNIKPTPFLCLTLKMLQIQPEKDIIVEFIKNEDFKYVRLLGAMYMRLTGTAVDCYKYLEPLYNDYRKVKSQNRNGGEFLINELTLTYKCFEV
;
A
#
# COMPACT_ATOMS: atom_id res chain seq x y z
N MET A 1 -7.03 12.76 18.58
CA MET A 1 -7.44 12.26 17.26
C MET A 1 -6.68 10.97 16.96
N ALA A 2 -7.39 9.85 16.78
CA ALA A 2 -6.81 8.50 16.67
C ALA A 2 -6.06 8.24 15.35
N ASN A 3 -6.29 9.05 14.31
CA ASN A 3 -5.69 8.88 12.98
C ASN A 3 -4.44 9.77 12.75
N ARG A 4 -3.79 10.23 13.82
CA ARG A 4 -2.52 10.96 13.70
C ARG A 4 -1.39 9.98 13.41
N THR A 5 -0.41 10.43 12.62
CA THR A 5 0.85 9.70 12.43
C THR A 5 1.49 9.50 13.80
N VAL A 6 2.15 8.34 13.99
CA VAL A 6 2.86 8.07 15.25
C VAL A 6 3.91 9.16 15.50
N LYS A 7 4.16 9.49 16.77
CA LYS A 7 4.98 10.65 17.15
C LYS A 7 6.44 10.53 16.68
N ASP A 8 6.92 9.30 16.59
CA ASP A 8 8.31 8.99 16.25
C ASP A 8 8.51 8.84 14.74
N ALA A 9 7.46 9.06 13.93
CA ALA A 9 7.56 9.00 12.48
C ALA A 9 8.32 10.22 11.92
N ASN A 10 9.32 9.93 11.10
CA ASN A 10 10.06 10.92 10.34
C ASN A 10 9.23 11.47 9.18
N SER A 11 9.51 12.71 8.78
CA SER A 11 8.96 13.28 7.54
C SER A 11 9.48 12.51 6.33
N ILE A 12 8.59 12.25 5.38
CA ILE A 12 8.91 11.62 4.08
C ILE A 12 8.66 12.66 3.00
N HIS A 13 9.62 12.84 2.09
CA HIS A 13 9.59 13.86 1.03
C HIS A 13 9.29 15.28 1.55
N GLY A 14 9.80 15.62 2.74
CA GLY A 14 9.59 16.94 3.37
C GLY A 14 8.17 17.18 3.90
N THR A 15 7.31 16.16 3.97
CA THR A 15 5.93 16.27 4.46
C THR A 15 5.58 15.14 5.43
N ASN A 16 4.39 15.23 6.03
CA ASN A 16 3.85 14.13 6.81
C ASN A 16 3.61 12.92 5.86
N PRO A 17 4.07 11.70 6.19
CA PRO A 17 3.92 10.54 5.31
C PRO A 17 2.48 10.27 4.88
N GLN A 18 1.49 10.54 5.75
CA GLN A 18 0.08 10.38 5.37
C GLN A 18 -0.34 11.35 4.27
N TYR A 19 0.32 12.50 4.12
CA TYR A 19 -0.02 13.51 3.13
C TYR A 19 0.37 13.16 1.70
N LEU A 20 1.11 12.06 1.51
CA LEU A 20 1.33 11.46 0.19
C LEU A 20 0.02 10.97 -0.45
N VAL A 21 -1.01 10.70 0.36
CA VAL A 21 -2.36 10.39 -0.12
C VAL A 21 -3.21 11.66 -0.08
N GLU A 22 -3.97 11.96 -1.13
CA GLU A 22 -4.81 13.16 -1.18
C GLU A 22 -5.80 13.28 -0.01
N LYS A 23 -6.06 14.53 0.44
CA LYS A 23 -6.94 14.80 1.59
C LYS A 23 -8.33 14.16 1.45
N ILE A 24 -8.94 14.23 0.27
CA ILE A 24 -10.28 13.68 0.01
C ILE A 24 -10.26 12.16 0.20
N ILE A 25 -9.22 11.49 -0.31
CA ILE A 25 -9.05 10.05 -0.21
C ILE A 25 -8.82 9.63 1.24
N ARG A 26 -7.97 10.35 1.99
CA ARG A 26 -7.73 10.06 3.42
C ARG A 26 -9.00 10.12 4.24
N THR A 27 -9.82 11.16 4.04
CA THR A 27 -11.12 11.27 4.72
C THR A 27 -12.00 10.05 4.41
N ARG A 28 -12.07 9.62 3.15
CA ARG A 28 -12.83 8.41 2.77
C ARG A 28 -12.26 7.13 3.36
N ILE A 29 -10.94 7.02 3.50
CA ILE A 29 -10.29 5.88 4.17
C ILE A 29 -10.70 5.85 5.64
N TYR A 30 -10.57 6.96 6.37
CA TYR A 30 -10.92 7.00 7.80
C TYR A 30 -12.41 6.72 8.08
N GLU A 31 -13.29 7.07 7.14
CA GLU A 31 -14.73 6.81 7.24
C GLU A 31 -15.11 5.37 6.88
N SER A 32 -14.25 4.65 6.15
CA SER A 32 -14.53 3.31 5.63
C SER A 32 -14.69 2.26 6.74
N LYS A 33 -15.53 1.26 6.49
CA LYS A 33 -15.75 0.13 7.40
C LYS A 33 -14.44 -0.62 7.66
N TYR A 34 -13.69 -0.92 6.61
CA TYR A 34 -12.42 -1.62 6.70
C TYR A 34 -11.41 -0.89 7.60
N TRP A 35 -11.30 0.44 7.52
CA TRP A 35 -10.39 1.17 8.39
C TRP A 35 -10.78 1.09 9.87
N LYS A 36 -12.08 1.17 10.17
CA LYS A 36 -12.58 1.18 11.54
C LYS A 36 -12.53 -0.19 12.21
N GLU A 37 -12.67 -1.26 11.43
CA GLU A 37 -12.70 -2.63 11.95
C GLU A 37 -11.32 -3.30 11.87
N GLU A 38 -10.65 -3.21 10.73
CA GLU A 38 -9.42 -3.98 10.46
C GLU A 38 -8.14 -3.17 10.69
N CYS A 39 -8.19 -1.85 10.49
CA CYS A 39 -7.02 -0.97 10.68
C CYS A 39 -6.97 -0.32 12.07
N PHE A 40 -7.89 -0.64 12.97
CA PHE A 40 -7.89 -0.07 14.33
C PHE A 40 -6.83 -0.75 15.20
N GLY A 41 -5.93 0.03 15.80
CA GLY A 41 -4.86 -0.49 16.66
C GLY A 41 -3.79 -1.35 15.96
N LEU A 42 -3.80 -1.40 14.62
CA LEU A 42 -2.88 -2.25 13.85
C LEU A 42 -1.43 -1.78 13.99
N THR A 43 -0.54 -2.68 14.39
CA THR A 43 0.92 -2.48 14.53
C THR A 43 1.66 -2.97 13.28
N ALA A 44 2.95 -2.65 13.15
CA ALA A 44 3.75 -3.04 11.98
C ALA A 44 3.78 -4.56 11.75
N GLU A 45 3.87 -5.35 12.84
CA GLU A 45 3.90 -6.81 12.80
C GLU A 45 2.55 -7.39 12.34
N LEU A 46 1.43 -6.85 12.81
CA LEU A 46 0.09 -7.36 12.50
C LEU A 46 -0.42 -6.95 11.10
N VAL A 47 0.28 -6.04 10.42
CA VAL A 47 -0.08 -5.64 9.04
C VAL A 47 0.03 -6.84 8.09
N VAL A 48 0.98 -7.75 8.32
CA VAL A 48 1.19 -8.91 7.44
C VAL A 48 -0.05 -9.79 7.39
N ASP A 49 -0.70 -10.01 8.53
CA ASP A 49 -1.91 -10.84 8.64
C ASP A 49 -3.04 -10.30 7.77
N LYS A 50 -3.27 -8.98 7.85
CA LYS A 50 -4.27 -8.31 7.01
C LYS A 50 -3.86 -8.19 5.56
N ALA A 51 -2.57 -8.10 5.27
CA ALA A 51 -2.06 -8.09 3.92
C ALA A 51 -2.20 -9.47 3.23
N MET A 52 -2.12 -10.58 3.97
CA MET A 52 -2.36 -11.92 3.44
C MET A 52 -3.83 -12.15 3.03
N GLU A 53 -4.77 -11.48 3.68
CA GLU A 53 -6.21 -11.56 3.35
C GLU A 53 -6.59 -10.78 2.07
N LEU A 54 -5.67 -9.97 1.53
CA LEU A 54 -5.92 -9.17 0.33
C LEU A 54 -6.20 -10.07 -0.90
N LYS A 55 -7.18 -9.66 -1.71
CA LYS A 55 -7.61 -10.41 -2.90
C LYS A 55 -7.35 -9.70 -4.21
N TYR A 56 -7.09 -8.40 -4.15
CA TYR A 56 -6.89 -7.51 -5.28
C TYR A 56 -6.11 -6.27 -4.84
N VAL A 57 -5.46 -5.64 -5.81
CA VAL A 57 -4.88 -4.30 -5.64
C VAL A 57 -5.79 -3.25 -6.26
N GLY A 58 -5.69 -2.00 -5.81
CA GLY A 58 -6.48 -0.90 -6.35
C GLY A 58 -6.44 0.30 -5.43
N GLY A 59 -6.90 1.45 -5.94
CA GLY A 59 -6.97 2.69 -5.17
C GLY A 59 -8.38 2.93 -4.62
N VAL A 60 -9.16 3.72 -5.35
CA VAL A 60 -10.54 4.06 -5.03
C VAL A 60 -11.45 3.63 -6.18
N PHE A 61 -12.69 3.27 -5.88
CA PHE A 61 -13.66 2.83 -6.89
C PHE A 61 -15.06 3.43 -6.65
N GLY A 62 -15.87 3.48 -7.71
CA GLY A 62 -17.22 4.02 -7.72
C GLY A 62 -17.30 5.56 -7.56
N GLY A 63 -18.48 6.11 -7.84
CA GLY A 63 -18.76 7.55 -7.73
C GLY A 63 -18.54 8.12 -6.33
N ASN A 64 -18.76 7.30 -5.28
CA ASN A 64 -18.57 7.70 -3.89
C ASN A 64 -17.11 7.60 -3.39
N ILE A 65 -16.14 7.33 -4.28
CA ILE A 65 -14.71 7.25 -3.93
C ILE A 65 -14.47 6.25 -2.79
N LYS A 66 -15.01 5.03 -2.93
CA LYS A 66 -14.83 3.98 -1.92
C LYS A 66 -13.38 3.48 -1.98
N PRO A 67 -12.62 3.50 -0.88
CA PRO A 67 -11.26 3.00 -0.86
C PRO A 67 -11.23 1.48 -0.84
N THR A 68 -10.24 0.88 -1.50
CA THR A 68 -9.97 -0.56 -1.40
C THR A 68 -9.28 -0.92 -0.07
N PRO A 69 -9.35 -2.18 0.38
CA PRO A 69 -8.54 -2.67 1.50
C PRO A 69 -7.03 -2.44 1.28
N PHE A 70 -6.55 -2.63 0.04
CA PHE A 70 -5.14 -2.40 -0.33
C PHE A 70 -4.71 -0.96 -0.04
N LEU A 71 -5.52 0.02 -0.46
CA LEU A 71 -5.23 1.44 -0.21
C LEU A 71 -5.35 1.79 1.28
N CYS A 72 -6.30 1.19 2.00
CA CYS A 72 -6.44 1.38 3.44
C CYS A 72 -5.21 0.90 4.21
N LEU A 73 -4.69 -0.28 3.88
CA LEU A 73 -3.45 -0.81 4.48
C LEU A 73 -2.24 0.03 4.08
N THR A 74 -2.16 0.51 2.84
CA THR A 74 -1.10 1.43 2.41
C THR A 74 -1.07 2.70 3.28
N LEU A 75 -2.24 3.33 3.50
CA LEU A 75 -2.31 4.50 4.39
C LEU A 75 -1.97 4.13 5.84
N LYS A 76 -2.35 2.94 6.31
CA LYS A 76 -1.99 2.47 7.65
C LYS A 76 -0.47 2.35 7.80
N MET A 77 0.21 1.77 6.81
CA MET A 77 1.67 1.68 6.80
C MET A 77 2.32 3.06 6.81
N LEU A 78 1.79 4.03 6.06
CA LEU A 78 2.24 5.43 6.12
C LEU A 78 2.01 6.07 7.49
N GLN A 79 0.96 5.67 8.21
CA GLN A 79 0.66 6.19 9.56
C GLN A 79 1.63 5.66 10.61
N ILE A 80 1.96 4.36 10.57
CA ILE A 80 2.80 3.70 11.57
C ILE A 80 4.29 3.72 11.23
N GLN A 81 4.63 3.95 9.96
CA GLN A 81 6.00 3.98 9.43
C GLN A 81 6.84 2.77 9.88
N PRO A 82 6.53 1.56 9.37
CA PRO A 82 7.29 0.36 9.72
C PRO A 82 8.77 0.48 9.34
N GLU A 83 9.61 -0.29 10.03
CA GLU A 83 11.04 -0.38 9.75
C GLU A 83 11.31 -0.96 8.36
N LYS A 84 12.47 -0.60 7.80
CA LYS A 84 12.81 -0.91 6.41
C LYS A 84 12.99 -2.41 6.18
N ASP A 85 13.47 -3.14 7.17
CA ASP A 85 13.61 -4.60 7.16
C ASP A 85 12.25 -5.30 6.95
N ILE A 86 11.21 -4.89 7.66
CA ILE A 86 9.84 -5.41 7.51
C ILE A 86 9.36 -5.21 6.06
N ILE A 87 9.61 -4.03 5.47
CA ILE A 87 9.23 -3.76 4.08
C ILE A 87 10.01 -4.64 3.11
N VAL A 88 11.30 -4.86 3.36
CA VAL A 88 12.13 -5.73 2.53
C VAL A 88 11.67 -7.19 2.64
N GLU A 89 11.26 -7.64 3.82
CA GLU A 89 10.65 -8.96 4.01
C GLU A 89 9.34 -9.09 3.24
N PHE A 90 8.48 -8.06 3.25
CA PHE A 90 7.25 -8.05 2.47
C PHE A 90 7.54 -8.20 0.98
N ILE A 91 8.53 -7.46 0.46
CA ILE A 91 8.94 -7.52 -0.96
C ILE A 91 9.50 -8.90 -1.32
N LYS A 92 10.33 -9.47 -0.45
CA LYS A 92 10.96 -10.78 -0.67
C LYS A 92 9.97 -11.94 -0.54
N ASN A 93 8.82 -11.76 0.11
CA ASN A 93 7.81 -12.80 0.27
C ASN A 93 7.32 -13.31 -1.10
N GLU A 94 7.57 -14.59 -1.40
CA GLU A 94 7.19 -15.24 -2.66
C GLU A 94 5.81 -15.89 -2.60
N ASP A 95 5.34 -16.28 -1.41
CA ASP A 95 4.08 -17.01 -1.25
C ASP A 95 2.87 -16.10 -1.45
N PHE A 96 2.94 -14.86 -0.94
CA PHE A 96 1.83 -13.92 -0.93
C PHE A 96 2.07 -12.71 -1.83
N LYS A 97 1.62 -12.82 -3.09
CA LYS A 97 1.75 -11.76 -4.10
C LYS A 97 1.20 -10.38 -3.68
N TYR A 98 0.12 -10.33 -2.90
CA TYR A 98 -0.45 -9.05 -2.47
C TYR A 98 0.34 -8.39 -1.33
N VAL A 99 1.00 -9.18 -0.47
CA VAL A 99 1.94 -8.69 0.55
C VAL A 99 3.15 -8.06 -0.15
N ARG A 100 3.68 -8.77 -1.15
CA ARG A 100 4.77 -8.26 -2.01
C ARG A 100 4.41 -6.94 -2.68
N LEU A 101 3.24 -6.86 -3.32
CA LEU A 101 2.79 -5.63 -3.96
C LEU A 101 2.55 -4.48 -2.98
N LEU A 102 2.07 -4.78 -1.77
CA LEU A 102 1.88 -3.79 -0.71
C LEU A 102 3.23 -3.22 -0.25
N GLY A 103 4.21 -4.08 -0.01
CA GLY A 103 5.58 -3.69 0.32
C GLY A 103 6.25 -2.89 -0.80
N ALA A 104 6.07 -3.32 -2.05
CA ALA A 104 6.57 -2.61 -3.22
C ALA A 104 5.97 -1.20 -3.36
N MET A 105 4.66 -1.07 -3.19
CA MET A 105 3.98 0.23 -3.23
C MET A 105 4.45 1.15 -2.10
N TYR A 106 4.59 0.63 -0.88
CA TYR A 106 5.10 1.41 0.25
C TYR A 106 6.55 1.86 0.02
N MET A 107 7.43 0.96 -0.43
CA MET A 107 8.83 1.28 -0.77
C MET A 107 8.90 2.35 -1.86
N ARG A 108 8.03 2.32 -2.87
CA ARG A 108 7.98 3.34 -3.91
C ARG A 108 7.58 4.72 -3.38
N LEU A 109 6.70 4.77 -2.38
CA LEU A 109 6.21 6.01 -1.78
C LEU A 109 7.22 6.61 -0.79
N THR A 110 7.91 5.79 0.00
CA THR A 110 8.76 6.29 1.10
C THR A 110 10.25 6.10 0.90
N GLY A 111 10.66 5.17 0.02
CA GLY A 111 12.05 4.80 -0.21
C GLY A 111 12.83 5.85 -1.01
N THR A 112 14.16 5.76 -0.92
CA THR A 112 15.06 6.53 -1.78
C THR A 112 15.02 5.99 -3.20
N ALA A 113 15.44 6.78 -4.19
CA ALA A 113 15.53 6.30 -5.57
C ALA A 113 16.41 5.04 -5.69
N VAL A 114 17.55 5.02 -4.99
CA VAL A 114 18.48 3.87 -4.95
C VAL A 114 17.80 2.62 -4.41
N ASP A 115 17.03 2.75 -3.32
CA ASP A 115 16.29 1.63 -2.75
C ASP A 115 15.17 1.16 -3.68
N CYS A 116 14.47 2.08 -4.34
CA CYS A 116 13.43 1.73 -5.31
C CYS A 116 14.02 0.88 -6.44
N TYR A 117 15.15 1.29 -7.04
CA TYR A 117 15.80 0.47 -8.06
C TYR A 117 16.25 -0.88 -7.50
N LYS A 118 16.99 -0.88 -6.39
CA LYS A 118 17.54 -2.10 -5.79
C LYS A 118 16.49 -3.15 -5.43
N TYR A 119 15.35 -2.75 -4.88
CA TYR A 119 14.34 -3.68 -4.37
C TYR A 119 13.18 -3.92 -5.34
N LEU A 120 12.86 -2.97 -6.22
CA LEU A 120 11.72 -3.10 -7.14
C LEU A 120 12.12 -3.64 -8.51
N GLU A 121 13.36 -3.43 -8.98
CA GLU A 121 13.81 -3.98 -10.26
C GLU A 121 13.69 -5.51 -10.35
N PRO A 122 14.05 -6.30 -9.31
CA PRO A 122 13.88 -7.75 -9.35
C PRO A 122 12.42 -8.19 -9.55
N LEU A 123 11.46 -7.38 -9.10
CA LEU A 123 10.03 -7.66 -9.25
C LEU A 123 9.55 -7.59 -10.71
N TYR A 124 10.33 -6.98 -11.61
CA TYR A 124 10.01 -7.04 -13.04
C TYR A 124 10.11 -8.45 -13.63
N ASN A 125 10.83 -9.37 -12.97
CA ASN A 125 10.88 -10.76 -13.40
C ASN A 125 9.66 -11.58 -12.92
N ASP A 126 8.72 -10.96 -12.21
CA ASP A 126 7.51 -11.61 -11.71
C ASP A 126 6.35 -11.49 -12.72
N TYR A 127 6.03 -12.62 -13.36
CA TYR A 127 4.98 -12.72 -14.37
C TYR A 127 3.63 -13.19 -13.82
N ARG A 128 3.48 -13.24 -12.49
CA ARG A 128 2.23 -13.69 -11.88
C ARG A 128 1.09 -12.73 -12.20
N LYS A 129 -0.11 -13.30 -12.35
CA LYS A 129 -1.33 -12.53 -12.57
C LYS A 129 -1.91 -12.09 -11.22
N VAL A 130 -2.24 -10.81 -11.14
CA VAL A 130 -2.85 -10.19 -9.97
C VAL A 130 -4.16 -9.52 -10.36
N LYS A 131 -5.13 -9.58 -9.45
CA LYS A 131 -6.40 -8.89 -9.66
C LYS A 131 -6.22 -7.42 -9.32
N SER A 132 -6.61 -6.55 -10.24
CA SER A 132 -6.66 -5.10 -10.02
C SER A 132 -8.08 -4.61 -10.15
N GLN A 133 -8.55 -3.87 -9.15
CA GLN A 133 -9.84 -3.20 -9.20
C GLN A 133 -9.69 -1.82 -9.84
N ASN A 134 -10.47 -1.55 -10.88
CA ASN A 134 -10.46 -0.27 -11.57
C ASN A 134 -11.36 0.77 -10.86
N ARG A 135 -11.33 2.02 -11.35
CA ARG A 135 -12.15 3.11 -10.81
C ARG A 135 -13.65 2.83 -10.91
N ASN A 136 -14.09 2.02 -11.86
CA ASN A 136 -15.49 1.68 -12.10
C ASN A 136 -15.95 0.49 -11.22
N GLY A 137 -15.06 -0.12 -10.44
CA GLY A 137 -15.34 -1.27 -9.58
C GLY A 137 -15.18 -2.63 -10.25
N GLY A 138 -14.87 -2.67 -11.55
CA GLY A 138 -14.56 -3.89 -12.28
C GLY A 138 -13.18 -4.43 -11.91
N GLU A 139 -13.09 -5.74 -11.71
CA GLU A 139 -11.83 -6.45 -11.45
C GLU A 139 -11.26 -7.01 -12.77
N PHE A 140 -9.99 -6.72 -13.03
CA PHE A 140 -9.27 -7.24 -14.20
C PHE A 140 -7.97 -7.89 -13.76
N LEU A 141 -7.54 -8.93 -14.47
CA LEU A 141 -6.24 -9.54 -14.26
C LEU A 141 -5.18 -8.72 -14.99
N ILE A 142 -4.20 -8.23 -14.25
CA ILE A 142 -3.01 -7.59 -14.81
C ILE A 142 -1.77 -8.34 -14.35
N ASN A 143 -0.68 -8.21 -15.11
CA ASN A 143 0.60 -8.78 -14.71
C ASN A 143 1.21 -7.91 -13.61
N GLU A 144 1.89 -8.53 -12.63
CA GLU A 144 2.61 -7.79 -11.57
C GLU A 144 3.58 -6.75 -12.17
N LEU A 145 4.28 -7.14 -13.24
CA LEU A 145 5.05 -6.26 -14.12
C LEU A 145 4.34 -4.93 -14.43
N THR A 146 3.08 -4.97 -14.88
CA THR A 146 2.29 -3.80 -15.30
C THR A 146 1.91 -2.90 -14.12
N LEU A 147 1.76 -3.46 -12.92
CA LEU A 147 1.56 -2.69 -11.70
C LEU A 147 2.83 -1.97 -11.27
N THR A 148 3.97 -2.65 -11.32
CA THR A 148 5.27 -2.05 -11.00
C THR A 148 5.55 -0.88 -11.94
N TYR A 149 5.36 -1.04 -13.26
CA TYR A 149 5.48 0.05 -14.22
C TYR A 149 4.53 1.24 -13.93
N LYS A 150 3.25 0.98 -13.62
CA LYS A 150 2.30 2.04 -13.23
C LYS A 150 2.63 2.70 -11.88
N CYS A 151 3.33 2.02 -10.98
CA CYS A 151 3.86 2.62 -9.76
C CYS A 151 5.11 3.47 -10.03
N PHE A 152 5.80 3.26 -11.16
CA PHE A 152 6.96 4.07 -11.58
C PHE A 152 6.57 5.34 -12.36
N GLU A 153 5.47 5.35 -13.13
CA GLU A 153 5.04 6.48 -13.99
C GLU A 153 4.24 7.61 -13.30
N VAL A 154 4.43 7.87 -12.00
CA VAL A 154 3.87 9.05 -11.31
C VAL A 154 4.98 10.00 -10.86
#